data_AF-A0A0C9LNB0-F1
#
_entry.id   AF-A0A0C9LNB0-F1
#
_cell.length_a   1.000
_cell.length_b   1.000
_cell.length_c   1.000
_cell.angle_alpha   90.00
_cell.angle_beta   90.00
_cell.angle_gamma   90.00
#
_symmetry.space_group_name_H-M   'P 1'
#
loop_
_entity.id
_entity.type
_entity.pdbx_description
1 polymer ?
#
loop_
_entity_poly.entity_id
_entity_poly.type
_entity_poly.pdbx_seq_one_letter_code
_entity_poly.pdbx_strand_id
1 'polypeptide(L)'
;MATLHLSRASADDLPAIVEIMFKTYTDPIARDFCLGKDNPEGHKGLVERFAKTMRENPADYWIKIVDQSDNRIIAATNYRIYPTIAPDHANENDRSTPWLKDEPERQRMISGIWDMALDSRVKHFSHPYIGDQQTS
;
A
#
# COMPACT_ATOMS: atom_id res chain seq x y z
N MET A 1 28.40 1.36 13.19
CA MET A 1 27.16 1.89 12.58
C MET A 1 26.57 0.78 11.72
N ALA A 2 25.25 0.63 11.69
CA ALA A 2 24.61 -0.35 10.83
C ALA A 2 24.80 0.04 9.36
N THR A 3 25.08 -0.93 8.48
CA THR A 3 25.15 -0.69 7.04
C THR A 3 23.81 -1.05 6.43
N LEU A 4 23.14 -0.04 5.86
CA LEU A 4 21.78 -0.17 5.33
C LEU A 4 21.81 -0.18 3.81
N HIS A 5 21.05 -1.08 3.20
CA HIS A 5 20.89 -1.16 1.76
C HIS A 5 19.44 -0.93 1.34
N LEU A 6 19.23 0.04 0.45
CA LEU A 6 17.93 0.36 -0.13
C LEU A 6 17.81 -0.25 -1.52
N SER A 7 16.73 -0.97 -1.77
CA SER A 7 16.46 -1.63 -3.06
C SER A 7 14.96 -1.78 -3.32
N ARG A 8 14.57 -2.11 -4.56
CA ARG A 8 13.19 -2.49 -4.87
C ARG A 8 12.87 -3.84 -4.23
N ALA A 9 11.69 -3.96 -3.63
CA ALA A 9 11.20 -5.24 -3.11
C ALA A 9 10.61 -6.10 -4.24
N SER A 10 10.73 -7.42 -4.09
CA SER A 10 10.01 -8.42 -4.88
C SER A 10 8.81 -8.96 -4.09
N ALA A 11 8.00 -9.81 -4.74
CA ALA A 11 6.89 -10.47 -4.06
C ALA A 11 7.36 -11.37 -2.90
N ASP A 12 8.57 -11.91 -2.97
CA ASP A 12 9.14 -12.78 -1.92
C ASP A 12 9.47 -12.02 -0.63
N ASP A 13 9.62 -10.69 -0.71
CA ASP A 13 9.86 -9.82 0.44
C ASP A 13 8.58 -9.48 1.22
N LEU A 14 7.41 -9.64 0.60
CA LEU A 14 6.12 -9.21 1.16
C LEU A 14 5.77 -9.83 2.51
N PRO A 15 6.04 -11.12 2.80
CA PRO A 15 5.77 -11.68 4.12
C PRO A 15 6.48 -10.91 5.25
N ALA A 16 7.77 -10.58 5.06
CA ALA A 16 8.54 -9.84 6.06
C ALA A 16 8.07 -8.38 6.16
N ILE A 17 7.71 -7.77 5.02
CA ILE A 17 7.14 -6.41 4.99
C ILE A 17 5.81 -6.36 5.76
N VAL A 18 4.90 -7.30 5.53
CA VAL A 18 3.61 -7.38 6.22
C VAL A 18 3.80 -7.53 7.72
N GLU A 19 4.74 -8.37 8.16
CA GLU A 19 5.07 -8.51 9.58
C GLU A 19 5.52 -7.18 10.21
N ILE A 20 6.38 -6.41 9.50
CA ILE A 20 6.81 -5.08 9.95
C ILE A 20 5.61 -4.13 10.02
N MET A 21 4.73 -4.13 9.01
CA MET A 21 3.56 -3.26 8.99
C MET A 21 2.65 -3.51 10.20
N PHE A 22 2.35 -4.77 10.54
CA PHE A 22 1.54 -5.08 11.73
C PHE A 22 2.21 -4.64 13.05
N LYS A 23 3.54 -4.63 13.11
CA LYS A 23 4.29 -4.07 14.24
C LYS A 23 4.25 -2.54 14.29
N THR A 24 4.15 -1.86 13.15
CA THR A 24 4.17 -0.39 13.05
C THR A 24 2.79 0.24 13.21
N TYR A 25 1.74 -0.36 12.63
CA TYR A 25 0.37 0.16 12.71
C TYR A 25 -0.29 -0.28 14.03
N THR A 26 -0.06 0.52 15.07
CA THR A 26 -0.59 0.29 16.42
C THR A 26 -2.01 0.83 16.62
N ASP A 27 -2.43 1.82 15.81
CA ASP A 27 -3.80 2.34 15.85
C ASP A 27 -4.80 1.34 15.22
N PRO A 28 -5.88 0.94 15.92
CA PRO A 28 -6.83 -0.04 15.40
C PRO A 28 -7.57 0.41 14.14
N ILE A 29 -7.83 1.71 13.96
CA ILE A 29 -8.53 2.23 12.78
C ILE A 29 -7.59 2.20 11.58
N ALA A 30 -6.34 2.65 11.75
CA ALA A 30 -5.32 2.60 10.71
C ALA A 30 -4.99 1.15 10.32
N ARG A 31 -4.98 0.23 11.29
CA ARG A 31 -4.79 -1.21 11.01
C ARG A 31 -5.93 -1.78 10.18
N ASP A 32 -7.18 -1.50 10.55
CA ASP A 32 -8.33 -1.93 9.75
C ASP A 32 -8.33 -1.32 8.35
N PHE A 33 -7.98 -0.04 8.24
CA PHE A 33 -7.95 0.70 6.99
C PHE A 33 -6.87 0.16 6.04
N CYS A 34 -5.66 -0.08 6.56
CA CYS A 34 -4.50 -0.44 5.74
C CYS A 34 -4.25 -1.96 5.62
N LEU A 35 -4.41 -2.72 6.70
CA LEU A 35 -3.85 -4.07 6.85
C LEU A 35 -4.91 -5.17 6.99
N GLY A 36 -5.98 -4.91 7.74
CA GLY A 36 -7.00 -5.90 8.07
C GLY A 36 -6.69 -6.73 9.34
N LYS A 37 -7.08 -8.00 9.36
CA LYS A 37 -6.96 -8.87 10.55
C LYS A 37 -5.51 -9.17 10.91
N ASP A 38 -5.17 -8.98 12.18
CA ASP A 38 -3.88 -9.35 12.76
C ASP A 38 -3.87 -10.81 13.20
N ASN A 39 -3.93 -11.72 12.23
CA ASN A 39 -3.82 -13.16 12.43
C ASN A 39 -3.16 -13.81 11.20
N PRO A 40 -2.74 -15.09 11.26
CA PRO A 40 -2.02 -15.73 10.16
C PRO A 40 -2.76 -15.71 8.82
N GLU A 41 -4.08 -15.87 8.83
CA GLU A 41 -4.92 -15.83 7.62
C GLU A 41 -4.99 -14.42 7.02
N GLY A 42 -5.15 -13.40 7.85
CA GLY A 42 -5.16 -12.00 7.44
C GLY A 42 -3.82 -11.55 6.88
N HIS A 43 -2.71 -11.97 7.50
CA HIS A 43 -1.36 -11.70 7.01
C HIS A 43 -1.16 -12.36 5.63
N LYS A 44 -1.54 -13.62 5.49
CA LYS A 44 -1.46 -14.34 4.21
C LYS A 44 -2.30 -13.66 3.12
N GLY A 45 -3.55 -13.30 3.42
CA GLY A 45 -4.43 -12.61 2.48
C GLY A 45 -3.89 -11.24 2.07
N LEU A 46 -3.27 -10.51 3.00
CA LEU A 46 -2.62 -9.23 2.71
C LEU A 46 -1.40 -9.39 1.80
N VAL A 47 -0.54 -10.39 2.06
CA VAL A 47 0.58 -10.74 1.19
C VAL A 47 0.09 -11.07 -0.22
N GLU A 48 -0.93 -11.91 -0.35
CA GLU A 48 -1.50 -12.28 -1.65
C GLU A 48 -2.07 -11.07 -2.39
N ARG A 49 -2.76 -10.16 -1.69
CA ARG A 49 -3.30 -8.92 -2.25
C ARG A 49 -2.19 -7.99 -2.75
N PHE A 50 -1.13 -7.79 -1.97
CA PHE A 50 0.01 -6.98 -2.40
C PHE A 50 0.77 -7.64 -3.55
N ALA A 51 1.00 -8.95 -3.51
CA ALA A 51 1.66 -9.68 -4.60
C ALA A 51 0.87 -9.61 -5.91
N LYS A 52 -0.47 -9.73 -5.83
CA LYS A 52 -1.36 -9.52 -6.97
C LYS A 52 -1.22 -8.10 -7.51
N THR A 53 -1.25 -7.10 -6.64
CA THR A 53 -1.16 -5.70 -7.05
C THR A 53 0.19 -5.36 -7.69
N MET A 54 1.31 -5.84 -7.15
CA MET A 54 2.64 -5.69 -7.74
C MET A 54 2.73 -6.28 -9.16
N ARG A 55 1.92 -7.30 -9.46
CA ARG A 55 1.88 -7.97 -10.76
C ARG A 55 0.98 -7.24 -11.76
N GLU A 56 -0.16 -6.74 -11.29
CA GLU A 56 -1.21 -6.17 -12.14
C GLU A 56 -1.06 -4.66 -12.34
N ASN A 57 -0.47 -3.96 -11.38
CA ASN A 57 -0.26 -2.52 -11.44
C ASN A 57 1.23 -2.19 -11.61
N PRO A 58 1.69 -1.82 -12.83
CA PRO A 58 3.09 -1.48 -13.08
C PRO A 58 3.55 -0.20 -12.35
N ALA A 59 2.62 0.60 -11.83
CA ALA A 59 2.90 1.76 -11.01
C ALA A 59 3.11 1.43 -9.52
N ASP A 60 2.99 0.16 -9.11
CA ASP A 60 3.19 -0.28 -7.74
C ASP A 60 4.68 -0.53 -7.43
N TYR A 61 5.28 0.38 -6.67
CA TYR A 61 6.69 0.34 -6.30
C TYR A 61 6.85 0.16 -4.79
N TRP A 62 7.25 -1.04 -4.39
CA TRP A 62 7.73 -1.28 -3.04
C TRP A 62 9.24 -1.08 -2.97
N ILE A 63 9.67 -0.30 -1.99
CA ILE A 63 11.09 -0.08 -1.66
C ILE A 63 11.33 -0.67 -0.28
N LYS A 64 12.38 -1.49 -0.16
CA LYS A 64 12.81 -2.11 1.10
C LYS A 64 14.16 -1.57 1.55
N ILE A 65 14.36 -1.56 2.86
CA ILE A 65 15.63 -1.27 3.52
C ILE A 65 16.06 -2.53 4.27
N VAL A 66 17.25 -3.01 3.96
CA VAL A 66 17.87 -4.21 4.55
C VAL A 66 19.03 -3.80 5.44
N ASP A 67 19.07 -4.34 6.66
CA ASP A 67 20.28 -4.32 7.50
C ASP A 67 21.22 -5.41 6.99
N GLN A 68 22.42 -5.02 6.55
CA GLN A 68 23.37 -5.95 5.95
C GLN A 68 24.07 -6.85 6.97
N SER A 69 23.96 -6.57 8.27
CA SER A 69 24.59 -7.39 9.31
C SER A 69 23.93 -8.78 9.45
N ASP A 70 22.61 -8.84 9.29
CA ASP A 70 21.80 -10.05 9.39
C ASP A 70 20.96 -10.33 8.12
N ASN A 71 21.12 -9.49 7.09
CA ASN A 71 20.36 -9.52 5.83
C ASN A 71 18.83 -9.47 6.04
N ARG A 72 18.38 -8.74 7.09
CA ARG A 72 16.97 -8.62 7.45
C ARG A 72 16.36 -7.34 6.90
N ILE A 73 15.14 -7.42 6.38
CA ILE A 73 14.33 -6.23 6.06
C ILE A 73 13.94 -5.56 7.37
N ILE A 74 14.26 -4.27 7.51
CA ILE A 74 13.96 -3.49 8.73
C ILE A 74 12.93 -2.38 8.49
N ALA A 75 12.71 -2.01 7.23
CA ALA A 75 11.70 -1.03 6.85
C ALA A 75 11.31 -1.22 5.38
N ALA A 76 10.11 -0.77 5.04
CA ALA A 76 9.63 -0.70 3.67
C ALA A 76 8.64 0.44 3.49
N THR A 77 8.48 0.87 2.25
CA THR A 77 7.48 1.85 1.84
C THR A 77 6.92 1.47 0.48
N ASN A 78 5.68 1.90 0.22
CA ASN A 78 4.99 1.71 -1.04
C ASN A 78 4.76 3.07 -1.71
N TYR A 79 4.98 3.12 -3.02
CA TYR A 79 4.68 4.26 -3.86
C TYR A 79 3.81 3.84 -5.05
N ARG A 80 2.83 4.68 -5.37
CA ARG A 80 2.11 4.65 -6.65
C ARG A 80 2.66 5.73 -7.54
N ILE A 81 3.35 5.35 -8.60
CA ILE A 81 4.09 6.28 -9.46
C ILE A 81 3.52 6.23 -10.87
N TYR A 82 2.78 7.28 -11.22
CA TYR A 82 2.12 7.46 -12.52
C TYR A 82 2.73 8.66 -13.26
N PRO A 83 3.87 8.50 -13.93
CA PRO A 83 4.57 9.65 -14.52
C PRO A 83 3.78 10.27 -15.66
N THR A 84 3.22 9.46 -16.55
CA THR A 84 2.72 9.90 -17.87
C THR A 84 1.20 9.78 -18.03
N ILE A 85 0.49 9.30 -17.01
CA ILE A 85 -0.97 9.11 -17.04
C ILE A 85 -1.59 9.64 -15.75
N ALA A 86 -2.83 10.12 -15.84
CA ALA A 86 -3.68 10.26 -14.66
C ALA A 86 -4.31 8.89 -14.39
N PRO A 87 -4.08 8.26 -13.22
CA PRO A 87 -4.64 6.95 -12.93
C PRO A 87 -6.13 7.05 -12.61
N ASP A 88 -6.87 5.98 -12.90
CA ASP A 88 -8.24 5.81 -12.42
C ASP A 88 -8.23 5.41 -10.94
N HIS A 89 -8.19 6.43 -10.07
CA HIS A 89 -8.10 6.25 -8.61
C HIS A 89 -9.27 5.45 -8.02
N ALA A 90 -10.43 5.45 -8.68
CA ALA A 90 -11.62 4.75 -8.19
C ALA A 90 -11.48 3.23 -8.31
N ASN A 91 -10.76 2.77 -9.35
CA ASN A 91 -10.58 1.35 -9.64
C ASN A 91 -9.20 0.80 -9.20
N GLU A 92 -8.30 1.65 -8.72
CA GLU A 92 -6.94 1.24 -8.35
C GLU A 92 -6.87 0.44 -7.04
N ASN A 93 -7.73 0.75 -6.07
CA ASN A 93 -7.64 0.20 -4.72
C ASN A 93 -8.78 -0.77 -4.43
N ASP A 94 -8.44 -1.96 -3.93
CA ASP A 94 -9.42 -2.87 -3.35
C ASP A 94 -9.94 -2.31 -2.03
N ARG A 95 -11.15 -1.76 -2.07
CA ARG A 95 -11.87 -1.19 -0.92
C ARG A 95 -12.65 -2.23 -0.12
N SER A 96 -12.55 -3.52 -0.46
CA SER A 96 -13.24 -4.57 0.28
C SER A 96 -12.70 -4.69 1.70
N THR A 97 -13.63 -4.88 2.64
CA THR A 97 -13.35 -5.01 4.09
C THR A 97 -14.02 -6.27 4.65
N PRO A 98 -13.79 -7.47 4.08
CA PRO A 98 -14.49 -8.69 4.48
C PRO A 98 -14.26 -9.07 5.95
N TRP A 99 -13.20 -8.55 6.58
CA TRP A 99 -12.95 -8.75 8.01
C TRP A 99 -13.87 -7.97 8.93
N LEU A 100 -14.56 -6.94 8.44
CA LEU A 100 -15.51 -6.10 9.18
C LEU A 100 -16.97 -6.44 8.89
N LYS A 101 -17.26 -7.57 8.24
CA LYS A 101 -18.61 -7.97 7.84
C LYS A 101 -19.61 -7.99 9.01
N ASP A 102 -19.12 -8.26 10.22
CA ASP A 102 -19.91 -8.36 11.45
C ASP A 102 -19.85 -7.04 12.27
N GLU A 103 -19.19 -5.99 11.75
CA GLU A 103 -18.97 -4.68 12.39
C GLU A 103 -19.44 -3.51 11.48
N PRO A 104 -20.76 -3.37 11.22
CA PRO A 104 -21.29 -2.47 10.18
C PRO A 104 -21.05 -0.98 10.44
N GLU A 105 -20.86 -0.56 11.69
CA GLU A 105 -20.46 0.82 12.01
C GLU A 105 -19.00 1.08 11.65
N ARG A 106 -18.12 0.13 11.99
CA ARG A 106 -16.70 0.21 11.66
C ARG A 106 -16.48 0.16 10.15
N GLN A 107 -17.23 -0.69 9.45
CA GLN A 107 -17.25 -0.74 8.00
C GLN A 107 -17.68 0.60 7.36
N ARG A 108 -18.73 1.23 7.88
CA ARG A 108 -19.18 2.56 7.41
C ARG A 108 -18.10 3.64 7.63
N MET A 109 -17.46 3.63 8.80
CA MET A 109 -16.36 4.56 9.10
C MET A 109 -15.19 4.39 8.11
N ILE A 110 -14.72 3.14 7.91
CA ILE A 110 -13.63 2.85 6.98
C ILE A 110 -14.01 3.22 5.54
N SER A 111 -15.25 2.98 5.12
CA SER A 111 -15.73 3.43 3.81
C SER A 111 -15.66 4.94 3.66
N GLY A 112 -16.09 5.70 4.68
CA GLY A 112 -16.02 7.16 4.66
C GLY A 112 -14.59 7.70 4.55
N ILE A 113 -13.64 7.07 5.24
CA ILE A 113 -12.20 7.42 5.11
C ILE A 113 -11.72 7.16 3.68
N TRP A 114 -12.12 6.04 3.06
CA TRP A 114 -11.80 5.74 1.67
C TRP A 114 -12.40 6.76 0.71
N ASP A 115 -13.66 7.17 0.91
CA ASP A 115 -14.31 8.17 0.07
C ASP A 115 -13.58 9.53 0.16
N MET A 116 -13.24 9.97 1.38
CA MET A 116 -12.44 11.19 1.57
C MET A 116 -11.07 11.11 0.89
N ALA A 117 -10.40 9.96 0.99
CA ALA A 117 -9.10 9.75 0.34
C ALA A 117 -9.22 9.74 -1.19
N LEU A 118 -10.27 9.10 -1.74
CA LEU A 118 -10.53 9.04 -3.16
C LEU A 118 -10.86 10.44 -3.73
N ASP A 119 -11.73 11.19 -3.07
CA ASP A 119 -12.08 12.56 -3.46
C ASP A 119 -10.84 13.45 -3.52
N SER A 120 -9.97 13.33 -2.50
CA SER A 120 -8.69 14.03 -2.47
C SER A 120 -7.79 13.64 -3.64
N ARG A 121 -7.66 12.32 -3.93
CA ARG A 121 -6.86 11.83 -5.05
C ARG A 121 -7.38 12.32 -6.39
N VAL A 122 -8.68 12.20 -6.66
CA VAL A 122 -9.30 12.67 -7.90
C VAL A 122 -9.10 14.17 -8.09
N LYS A 123 -9.23 14.95 -7.02
CA LYS A 123 -9.01 16.40 -7.05
C LYS A 123 -7.56 16.77 -7.35
N HIS A 124 -6.59 16.10 -6.72
CA HIS A 124 -5.19 16.51 -6.73
C HIS A 124 -4.31 15.80 -7.77
N PHE A 125 -4.71 14.64 -8.25
CA PHE A 125 -3.95 13.79 -9.16
C PHE A 125 -4.70 13.58 -10.48
N SER A 126 -5.12 14.70 -11.07
CA SER A 126 -6.01 14.76 -12.24
C SER A 126 -5.28 14.82 -13.59
N HIS A 127 -3.96 15.00 -13.59
CA HIS A 127 -3.15 15.13 -14.81
C HIS A 127 -1.82 14.38 -14.64
N PRO A 128 -1.20 13.93 -15.74
CA PRO A 128 0.17 13.40 -15.72
C PRO A 128 1.17 14.39 -15.11
N TYR A 129 2.22 13.87 -14.48
CA TYR A 129 3.33 14.68 -13.97
C TYR A 129 4.42 14.94 -15.02
N ILE A 130 4.48 14.09 -16.05
CA ILE A 130 5.44 14.13 -17.13
C ILE A 130 4.65 14.10 -18.45
N GLY A 131 4.57 15.25 -19.13
CA GLY A 131 3.91 15.49 -20.44
C GLY A 131 3.04 16.76 -20.43
N ASP A 132 2.65 17.36 -21.57
CA ASP A 132 3.54 17.93 -22.59
C ASP A 132 4.00 19.30 -22.07
N GLN A 133 5.30 19.53 -21.93
CA GLN A 133 5.77 20.91 -21.95
C GLN A 133 5.38 21.46 -23.32
N GLN A 134 4.50 22.46 -23.35
CA GLN A 134 4.24 23.25 -24.55
C GLN A 134 5.60 23.73 -25.05
N THR A 135 6.04 23.18 -26.19
CA THR A 135 7.05 23.80 -27.02
C THR A 135 6.50 25.18 -27.40
N SER A 136 6.94 26.20 -26.67
CA SER A 136 6.67 27.61 -26.97
C SER A 136 7.85 28.19 -27.71
#